data_AF-A0A933HMX7-F1
#
_entry.id   AF-A0A933HMX7-F1
#
_cell.length_a   1.000
_cell.length_b   1.000
_cell.length_c   1.000
_cell.angle_alpha   90.00
_cell.angle_beta   90.00
_cell.angle_gamma   90.00
#
_symmetry.space_group_name_H-M   'P 1'
#
loop_
_entity.id
_entity.type
_entity.pdbx_description
1 polymer ?
#
loop_
_entity_poly.entity_id
_entity_poly.type
_entity_poly.pdbx_seq_one_letter_code
_entity_poly.pdbx_strand_id
1 'polypeptide(L)' 'MGKGDKRTKRGKLFRGSRGKAYPSKPPPAPPKPEPKAAPVKAPKPPRPQPAAPSEPTPPAAQS' A
#
# COMPACT_ATOMS: atom_id res chain seq x y z
N MET A 1 7.28 10.76 32.37
CA MET A 1 7.85 9.64 33.16
C MET A 1 9.17 9.19 32.57
N GLY A 2 10.24 9.10 33.36
CA GLY A 2 11.62 8.86 32.90
C GLY A 2 12.16 7.45 33.20
N LYS A 3 13.46 7.23 32.92
CA LYS A 3 14.16 5.96 33.19
C LYS A 3 14.21 5.57 34.68
N GLY A 4 14.04 6.53 35.60
CA GLY A 4 13.99 6.27 37.04
C GLY A 4 12.65 5.69 37.54
N ASP A 5 11.59 5.78 36.74
CA ASP A 5 10.25 5.34 37.16
C ASP A 5 10.04 3.84 36.91
N LYS A 6 10.11 3.08 38.01
CA LYS A 6 9.97 1.61 38.05
C LYS A 6 8.57 1.10 37.66
N ARG A 7 7.58 1.98 37.56
CA ARG A 7 6.21 1.62 37.15
C ARG A 7 6.07 1.61 35.63
N THR A 8 6.96 2.28 34.91
CA THR A 8 6.90 2.39 33.45
C THR A 8 7.69 1.30 32.73
N LYS A 9 7.31 1.02 31.49
CA LYS A 9 8.07 0.17 30.57
C LYS A 9 9.52 0.64 30.44
N ARG A 10 9.73 1.96 30.32
CA ARG A 10 11.06 2.57 30.12
C ARG A 10 11.97 2.39 31.33
N GLY A 11 11.45 2.57 32.54
CA GLY A 11 12.25 2.36 33.76
C GLY A 11 12.53 0.89 34.06
N LYS A 12 11.57 0.00 33.78
CA LYS A 12 11.78 -1.46 33.86
C LYS A 12 12.82 -1.96 32.86
N LEU A 13 12.76 -1.48 31.62
CA LEU A 13 13.74 -1.79 30.58
C LEU A 13 15.15 -1.34 30.99
N PHE A 14 15.28 -0.11 31.50
CA PHE A 14 16.58 0.43 31.93
C PHE A 14 17.21 -0.35 33.09
N ARG A 15 16.38 -0.83 34.04
CA ARG A 15 16.85 -1.65 35.17
C ARG A 15 16.98 -3.14 34.84
N GLY A 16 16.53 -3.59 33.67
CA GLY A 16 16.52 -5.00 33.28
C GLY A 16 15.51 -5.87 34.06
N SER A 17 14.48 -5.27 34.67
CA SER A 17 13.47 -6.02 35.43
C SER A 17 12.18 -6.22 34.64
N ARG A 18 11.53 -7.38 34.83
CA ARG A 18 10.24 -7.69 34.21
C ARG A 18 9.07 -7.34 35.11
N GLY A 19 7.88 -7.18 34.53
CA GLY A 19 6.64 -6.98 35.29
C GLY A 19 5.48 -6.61 34.37
N LYS A 20 4.34 -6.19 34.93
CA LYS A 20 3.14 -5.87 34.14
C LYS A 20 3.41 -4.90 32.97
N ALA A 21 4.21 -3.84 33.20
CA ALA A 21 4.58 -2.88 32.16
C ALA A 21 5.70 -3.33 31.21
N TYR A 22 6.44 -4.41 31.53
CA TYR A 22 7.46 -5.01 30.66
C TYR A 22 7.40 -6.55 30.78
N PRO A 23 6.43 -7.18 30.10
CA PRO A 23 6.21 -8.62 30.18
C PRO A 23 7.31 -9.40 29.44
N SER A 24 7.59 -10.63 29.89
CA SER A 24 8.57 -11.52 29.26
C SER A 24 8.13 -12.04 27.90
N LYS A 25 6.82 -12.27 27.76
CA LYS A 25 6.22 -12.81 26.55
C LYS A 25 5.65 -11.65 25.74
N PRO A 26 5.85 -11.61 24.42
CA PRO A 26 5.18 -10.63 23.57
C PRO A 26 3.66 -10.79 23.72
N PRO A 27 2.88 -9.70 23.66
CA PRO A 27 1.44 -9.82 23.58
C PRO A 27 1.06 -10.62 22.33
N PRO A 28 -0.10 -11.30 22.32
CA PRO A 28 -0.58 -11.97 21.13
C PRO A 28 -0.62 -10.98 19.97
N ALA A 29 -0.21 -11.44 18.79
CA ALA A 29 -0.18 -10.61 17.60
C ALA A 29 -1.57 -9.98 17.38
N PRO A 30 -1.64 -8.69 17.03
CA PRO A 30 -2.92 -8.10 16.67
C PRO A 30 -3.53 -8.92 15.51
N PRO A 31 -4.86 -9.11 15.48
CA PRO A 31 -5.50 -9.79 14.38
C PRO A 31 -5.10 -9.11 13.07
N LYS A 32 -4.77 -9.92 12.05
CA LYS A 32 -4.41 -9.40 10.73
C LYS A 32 -5.52 -8.44 10.29
N PRO A 33 -5.20 -7.22 9.84
CA PRO A 33 -6.20 -6.36 9.23
C PRO A 33 -6.79 -7.14 8.06
N GLU A 34 -8.13 -7.28 8.04
CA GLU A 34 -8.84 -7.84 6.90
C GLU A 34 -8.36 -7.13 5.63
N PRO A 35 -8.14 -7.85 4.53
CA PRO A 35 -7.74 -7.22 3.30
C PRO A 35 -8.87 -6.28 2.90
N LYS A 36 -8.65 -4.97 3.09
CA LYS A 36 -9.44 -3.93 2.43
C LYS A 36 -9.45 -4.32 0.96
N ALA A 37 -10.64 -4.59 0.43
CA ALA A 37 -10.85 -4.97 -0.95
C ALA A 37 -9.94 -4.11 -1.82
N ALA A 38 -9.05 -4.78 -2.56
CA ALA A 38 -8.15 -4.09 -3.46
C ALA A 38 -9.01 -3.16 -4.33
N PRO A 39 -8.61 -1.89 -4.57
CA PRO A 39 -9.31 -1.07 -5.53
C PRO A 39 -9.24 -1.81 -6.85
N VAL A 40 -10.40 -2.33 -7.29
CA VAL A 40 -10.58 -2.90 -8.62
C VAL A 40 -10.10 -1.84 -9.59
N LYS A 41 -8.95 -2.07 -10.21
CA LYS A 41 -8.47 -1.23 -11.31
C LYS A 41 -9.57 -1.26 -12.36
N ALA A 42 -10.26 -0.12 -12.52
CA ALA A 42 -11.16 0.07 -13.64
C ALA A 42 -10.40 -0.30 -14.93
N PRO A 43 -11.01 -1.09 -15.83
CA PRO A 43 -10.36 -1.43 -17.09
C PRO A 43 -10.01 -0.14 -17.83
N LYS A 44 -8.76 -0.05 -18.28
CA LYS A 44 -8.26 1.10 -19.03
C LYS A 44 -9.13 1.26 -20.29
N PRO A 45 -9.64 2.46 -20.60
CA PRO A 45 -10.44 2.66 -21.81
C PRO A 45 -9.64 2.24 -23.04
N PRO A 46 -10.30 1.65 -24.06
CA PRO A 46 -9.62 1.26 -25.28
C PRO A 46 -8.98 2.47 -25.94
N ARG A 47 -7.72 2.32 -26.34
CA ARG A 47 -6.97 3.34 -27.08
C ARG A 47 -7.68 3.60 -28.41
N PRO A 48 -7.96 4.85 -28.80
CA PRO A 48 -8.52 5.14 -30.11
C PRO A 48 -7.55 4.62 -31.19
N GLN A 49 -8.08 3.81 -32.12
CA GLN A 49 -7.28 3.33 -33.25
C GLN A 49 -6.96 4.52 -34.18
N PRO A 50 -5.74 4.61 -34.71
CA PRO A 50 -5.45 5.57 -35.76
C PRO A 50 -6.32 5.22 -36.97
N ALA A 51 -7.08 6.21 -37.46
CA ALA A 51 -7.83 6.08 -38.70
C ALA A 51 -6.89 5.61 -39.83
N ALA A 52 -7.37 4.64 -40.60
CA ALA A 52 -6.63 4.08 -41.73
C ALA A 52 -6.15 5.20 -42.68
N PRO A 53 -4.95 5.07 -43.27
CA PRO A 53 -4.46 6.04 -44.24
C PRO A 53 -5.42 6.07 -45.42
N SER A 54 -5.97 7.25 -45.71
CA SER A 54 -6.80 7.51 -46.87
C SER A 54 -5.99 7.18 -48.14
N GLU A 55 -6.53 6.30 -48.99
CA GLU A 55 -5.94 5.93 -50.27
C GLU A 55 -5.75 7.16 -51.18
N PRO A 56 -4.66 7.23 -51.97
CA PRO A 56 -4.50 8.29 -52.96
C PRO A 56 -5.47 8.05 -54.13
N THR A 57 -6.35 9.02 -54.38
CA THR A 57 -7.20 9.07 -55.58
C THR A 57 -6.34 9.48 -56.80
N PRO A 58 -6.30 8.71 -57.90
CA PRO A 58 -5.67 9.19 -59.13
C PRO A 58 -6.58 10.21 -59.82
N PRO A 59 -6.07 11.38 -60.28
CA PRO A 59 -6.87 12.27 -61.10
C PRO A 59 -7.11 11.64 -62.48
N ALA A 60 -8.38 11.71 -62.89
CA ALA A 60 -8.92 11.17 -64.12
C ALA A 60 -8.24 11.74 -65.38
N ALA A 61 -8.20 10.88 -66.40
CA ALA A 61 -7.73 11.16 -67.75
C ALA A 61 -8.34 12.44 -68.35
N GLN A 62 -7.50 13.24 -69.01
CA GLN A 62 -7.91 14.33 -69.88
C GLN A 62 -7.91 13.84 -71.34
N SER A 63 -8.99 14.16 -72.06
CA SER A 63 -9.24 13.89 -73.47
C SER A 63 -8.46 14.82 -74.40
#